data_AF-A0A1W9N075-F1
#
_entry.id   AF-A0A1W9N075-F1
#
_cell.length_a   1.000
_cell.length_b   1.000
_cell.length_c   1.000
_cell.angle_alpha   90.00
_cell.angle_beta   90.00
_cell.angle_gamma   90.00
#
_symmetry.space_group_name_H-M   'P 1'
#
loop_
_entity.id
_entity.type
_entity.pdbx_description
1 polymer ?
#
loop_
_entity_poly.entity_id
_entity_poly.type
_entity_poly.pdbx_seq_one_letter_code
_entity_poly.pdbx_strand_id
1 'polypeptide(L)'
;MNFQRYFTWMSVMLIIGMLVFPMYGASAQNPKPVLILADVSGSMRDDTEGYYENEQNREHIAKVDVLEELLVRMSRELSCDNGIYRFRYLSGDSEMYEQFMPIAAYNPKDTAERIRKEFATDYAVFNRRTPLADMLRQLDEQELGKLNGRITLLLISDGRETFYDPEDKKGPLAAVRNLKEKYGSELTLHTVFVPQKENSDNSDKGKILLENMANAGEGSYFSGAELLKNPQQMTALCGLLCEKKVEQVRAAPAAVAEPEPEKPAVAAVVRPAGPSDADGDGVYDAQDECPDTPRGARVNIKGCWVLEGLLFAFDKWDIRPQYYQNLDEVVVILKKNPSLKVEIQGHTDNWGTAAYNEKLSQKRAESVKAYLVKNGIEPERLSTSGYGFTKPVAPNTTKEGRELNRRVELKPIR
;
A
#
# COMPACT_ATOMS: atom_id res chain seq x y z
N MET A 1 22.72 28.61 94.81
CA MET A 1 21.68 29.63 95.08
C MET A 1 21.09 30.10 93.76
N ASN A 2 19.76 30.00 93.63
CA ASN A 2 18.81 30.72 92.75
C ASN A 2 18.99 30.56 91.22
N PHE A 3 18.10 29.98 90.40
CA PHE A 3 16.62 29.95 90.28
C PHE A 3 15.98 31.23 89.69
N GLN A 4 15.11 31.01 88.69
CA GLN A 4 14.16 31.89 87.95
C GLN A 4 14.70 32.81 86.83
N ARG A 5 14.35 32.61 85.54
CA ARG A 5 13.07 32.75 84.77
C ARG A 5 12.55 34.19 84.66
N TYR A 6 12.27 34.66 83.42
CA TYR A 6 11.08 35.39 82.88
C TYR A 6 11.41 35.86 81.43
N PHE A 7 10.78 35.36 80.34
CA PHE A 7 9.59 35.89 79.60
C PHE A 7 9.75 37.38 79.18
N THR A 8 9.66 37.85 77.92
CA THR A 8 8.60 37.72 76.88
C THR A 8 9.02 38.25 75.48
N TRP A 9 8.61 37.55 74.42
CA TRP A 9 8.01 37.99 73.13
C TRP A 9 8.56 39.19 72.33
N MET A 10 9.06 38.92 71.10
CA MET A 10 8.46 39.49 69.88
C MET A 10 8.86 38.70 68.63
N SER A 11 7.84 38.38 67.83
CA SER A 11 7.86 37.47 66.69
C SER A 11 8.56 38.07 65.47
N VAL A 12 9.47 37.31 64.85
CA VAL A 12 9.82 37.47 63.43
C VAL A 12 9.80 36.07 62.81
N MET A 13 8.77 35.80 62.00
CA MET A 13 8.63 34.58 61.22
C MET A 13 9.76 34.49 60.19
N LEU A 14 10.67 33.55 60.40
CA LEU A 14 11.61 33.10 59.37
C LEU A 14 10.91 32.01 58.53
N ILE A 15 10.33 32.39 57.39
CA ILE A 15 9.86 31.42 56.40
C ILE A 15 11.10 30.94 55.64
N ILE A 16 11.62 29.78 56.06
CA ILE A 16 12.59 29.00 55.29
C ILE A 16 11.82 28.41 54.11
N GLY A 17 11.95 29.04 52.93
CA GLY A 17 11.52 28.45 51.67
C GLY A 17 12.39 27.24 51.34
N MET A 18 11.99 26.06 51.81
CA MET A 18 12.40 24.80 51.20
C MET A 18 11.86 24.80 49.76
N LEU A 19 12.73 25.08 48.79
CA LEU A 19 12.51 24.71 47.40
C LEU A 19 12.58 23.18 47.32
N VAL A 20 11.47 22.53 47.66
CA VAL A 20 11.17 21.17 47.22
C VAL A 20 10.88 21.29 45.74
N PHE A 21 11.89 21.07 44.90
CA PHE A 21 11.63 20.74 43.50
C PHE A 21 10.82 19.45 43.50
N PRO A 22 9.60 19.42 42.94
CA PRO A 22 8.95 18.15 42.73
C PRO A 22 9.76 17.45 41.63
N MET A 23 10.52 16.43 42.02
CA MET A 23 10.85 15.34 41.09
C MET A 23 9.53 14.65 40.75
N TYR A 24 8.78 15.21 39.80
CA TYR A 24 7.81 14.44 39.06
C TYR A 24 8.60 13.50 38.15
N GLY A 25 8.88 12.33 38.70
CA GLY A 25 9.08 11.14 37.90
C GLY A 25 7.82 10.89 37.08
N ALA A 26 7.96 10.98 35.78
CA ALA A 26 7.33 10.08 34.82
C ALA A 26 8.22 10.13 33.58
N SER A 27 9.20 9.23 33.52
CA SER A 27 9.66 8.76 32.22
C SER A 27 8.40 8.18 31.56
N ALA A 28 7.75 8.98 30.72
CA ALA A 28 6.80 8.47 29.76
C ALA A 28 7.62 7.52 28.90
N GLN A 29 7.60 6.23 29.26
CA GLN A 29 8.03 5.18 28.35
C GLN A 29 7.17 5.36 27.12
N ASN A 30 7.71 6.05 26.11
CA ASN A 30 7.09 6.16 24.80
C ASN A 30 6.65 4.75 24.41
N PRO A 31 5.36 4.52 24.11
CA PRO A 31 4.91 3.21 23.69
C PRO A 31 5.76 2.81 22.48
N LYS A 32 6.39 1.63 22.55
CA LYS A 32 7.24 1.10 21.48
C LYS A 32 6.41 1.07 20.20
N PRO A 33 6.69 1.91 19.20
CA PRO A 33 5.82 2.03 18.05
C PRO A 33 5.84 0.73 17.24
N VAL A 34 4.65 0.17 17.02
CA VAL A 34 4.43 -0.99 16.16
C VAL A 34 3.80 -0.51 14.87
N LEU A 35 4.46 -0.76 13.73
CA LEU A 35 3.96 -0.45 12.41
C LEU A 35 3.71 -1.76 11.65
N ILE A 36 2.45 -2.03 11.33
CA ILE A 36 2.03 -3.15 10.50
C ILE A 36 1.98 -2.66 9.05
N LEU A 37 2.90 -3.15 8.23
CA LEU A 37 3.05 -2.86 6.81
C LEU A 37 2.31 -3.95 6.02
N ALA A 38 1.11 -3.64 5.56
CA ALA A 38 0.23 -4.54 4.84
C ALA A 38 0.39 -4.35 3.32
N ASP A 39 0.86 -5.40 2.64
CA ASP A 39 1.02 -5.41 1.18
C ASP A 39 -0.34 -5.51 0.49
N VAL A 40 -0.80 -4.42 -0.11
CA VAL A 40 -1.99 -4.41 -0.96
C VAL A 40 -1.62 -4.11 -2.41
N SER A 41 -0.35 -4.38 -2.77
CA SER A 41 0.17 -4.14 -4.11
C SER A 41 -0.31 -5.18 -5.12
N GLY A 42 0.04 -4.98 -6.40
CA GLY A 42 -0.52 -5.76 -7.50
C GLY A 42 -0.24 -7.27 -7.42
N SER A 43 0.84 -7.71 -6.74
CA SER A 43 1.12 -9.14 -6.54
C SER A 43 0.12 -9.81 -5.59
N MET A 44 -0.45 -9.05 -4.64
CA MET A 44 -1.34 -9.54 -3.58
C MET A 44 -2.79 -9.78 -4.04
N ARG A 45 -3.10 -9.50 -5.32
CA ARG A 45 -4.38 -9.87 -5.94
C ARG A 45 -4.40 -11.28 -6.53
N ASP A 46 -3.25 -11.92 -6.72
CA ASP A 46 -3.21 -13.29 -7.25
C ASP A 46 -3.85 -14.28 -6.23
N ASP A 47 -4.50 -15.34 -6.73
CA ASP A 47 -5.18 -16.34 -5.90
C ASP A 47 -4.20 -17.24 -5.12
N THR A 48 -4.67 -17.74 -3.98
CA THR A 48 -4.05 -18.84 -3.23
C THR A 48 -4.65 -20.18 -3.66
N GLU A 49 -3.85 -21.21 -3.93
CA GLU A 49 -4.37 -22.58 -4.15
C GLU A 49 -3.97 -23.47 -2.97
N GLY A 50 -4.93 -24.23 -2.43
CA GLY A 50 -4.69 -25.34 -1.50
C GLY A 50 -4.35 -24.97 -0.04
N TYR A 51 -4.01 -23.72 0.26
CA TYR A 51 -3.64 -23.32 1.64
C TYR A 51 -4.84 -22.97 2.52
N TYR A 52 -5.93 -22.50 1.90
CA TYR A 52 -7.15 -22.03 2.55
C TYR A 52 -8.35 -22.70 1.84
N GLU A 53 -8.79 -23.84 2.35
CA GLU A 53 -10.02 -24.49 1.87
C GLU A 53 -11.17 -24.12 2.82
N ASN A 54 -12.31 -23.69 2.27
CA ASN A 54 -13.58 -23.86 2.97
C ASN A 54 -14.01 -25.34 2.78
N GLU A 55 -14.60 -25.98 3.78
CA GLU A 55 -15.06 -27.37 3.64
C GLU A 55 -16.27 -27.51 2.68
N GLN A 56 -16.80 -26.39 2.17
CA GLN A 56 -18.14 -26.33 1.59
C GLN A 56 -18.18 -25.91 0.11
N ASN A 57 -17.16 -25.24 -0.45
CA ASN A 57 -17.15 -24.81 -1.85
C ASN A 57 -15.75 -24.34 -2.27
N ARG A 58 -14.95 -25.22 -2.91
CA ARG A 58 -13.59 -24.99 -3.49
C ARG A 58 -13.44 -23.66 -4.29
N GLU A 59 -13.56 -22.53 -3.62
CA GLU A 59 -13.49 -21.17 -4.16
C GLU A 59 -12.10 -20.63 -3.84
N HIS A 60 -11.48 -20.02 -4.85
CA HIS A 60 -10.19 -19.40 -4.73
C HIS A 60 -10.27 -18.21 -3.76
N ILE A 61 -9.41 -18.19 -2.75
CA ILE A 61 -9.29 -17.08 -1.81
C ILE A 61 -8.14 -16.20 -2.29
N ALA A 62 -8.42 -14.90 -2.52
CA ALA A 62 -7.39 -13.96 -2.93
C ALA A 62 -6.41 -13.72 -1.77
N LYS A 63 -5.13 -13.49 -2.06
CA LYS A 63 -4.12 -13.21 -1.01
C LYS A 63 -4.48 -11.97 -0.17
N VAL A 64 -5.21 -11.02 -0.75
CA VAL A 64 -5.69 -9.84 -0.05
C VAL A 64 -6.76 -10.17 1.00
N ASP A 65 -7.59 -11.20 0.78
CA ASP A 65 -8.59 -11.67 1.75
C ASP A 65 -7.88 -12.35 2.93
N VAL A 66 -6.81 -13.11 2.65
CA VAL A 66 -5.94 -13.71 3.67
C VAL A 66 -5.30 -12.62 4.54
N LEU A 67 -4.78 -11.57 3.91
CA LEU A 67 -4.23 -10.41 4.59
C LEU A 67 -5.25 -9.73 5.50
N GLU A 68 -6.46 -9.48 4.99
CA GLU A 68 -7.55 -8.88 5.77
C GLU A 68 -7.88 -9.74 7.01
N GLU A 69 -8.03 -11.06 6.84
CA GLU A 69 -8.33 -11.97 7.94
C GLU A 69 -7.20 -12.03 8.97
N LEU A 70 -5.93 -12.01 8.54
CA LEU A 70 -4.78 -11.90 9.44
C LEU A 70 -4.86 -10.62 10.27
N LEU A 71 -5.09 -9.46 9.65
CA LEU A 71 -5.20 -8.17 10.33
C LEU A 71 -6.36 -8.16 11.32
N VAL A 72 -7.52 -8.71 10.95
CA VAL A 72 -8.69 -8.85 11.83
C VAL A 72 -8.36 -9.70 13.05
N ARG A 73 -7.71 -10.87 12.88
CA ARG A 73 -7.35 -11.74 14.02
C ARG A 73 -6.33 -11.08 14.94
N MET A 74 -5.29 -10.48 14.35
CA MET A 74 -4.28 -9.74 15.09
C MET A 74 -4.90 -8.60 15.90
N SER A 75 -5.82 -7.82 15.33
CA SER A 75 -6.46 -6.70 16.02
C SER A 75 -7.24 -7.10 17.28
N ARG A 76 -7.61 -8.39 17.42
CA ARG A 76 -8.27 -8.91 18.62
C ARG A 76 -7.27 -9.30 19.71
N GLU A 77 -6.02 -9.58 19.35
CA GLU A 77 -4.98 -10.06 20.25
C GLU A 77 -3.93 -9.00 20.61
N LEU A 78 -3.74 -7.99 19.75
CA LEU A 78 -2.79 -6.90 19.98
C LEU A 78 -3.23 -6.05 21.19
N SER A 79 -2.34 -5.98 22.17
CA SER A 79 -2.55 -5.27 23.44
C SER A 79 -1.86 -3.91 23.52
N CYS A 80 -1.26 -3.44 22.43
CA CYS A 80 -0.56 -2.17 22.33
C CYS A 80 -1.09 -1.32 21.18
N ASP A 81 -0.83 -0.02 21.28
CA ASP A 81 -1.09 0.91 20.18
C ASP A 81 -0.22 0.53 18.98
N ASN A 82 -0.86 0.37 17.84
CA ASN A 82 -0.22 -0.01 16.59
C ASN A 82 -0.80 0.80 15.44
N GLY A 83 0.05 1.10 14.46
CA GLY A 83 -0.35 1.71 13.21
C GLY A 83 -0.46 0.65 12.12
N ILE A 84 -1.51 0.70 11.32
CA ILE A 84 -1.63 -0.11 10.10
C ILE A 84 -1.38 0.80 8.91
N TYR A 85 -0.35 0.46 8.16
CA TYR A 85 0.08 1.13 6.95
C TYR A 85 -0.17 0.16 5.81
N ARG A 86 -0.81 0.62 4.75
CA ARG A 86 -0.98 -0.15 3.52
C ARG A 86 0.03 0.33 2.51
N PHE A 87 0.67 -0.57 1.80
CA PHE A 87 1.55 -0.16 0.71
C PHE A 87 1.09 -0.70 -0.63
N ARG A 88 1.25 0.15 -1.63
CA ARG A 88 0.74 -0.06 -2.98
C ARG A 88 1.58 0.73 -3.95
N TYR A 89 1.43 0.37 -5.21
CA TYR A 89 1.87 1.23 -6.30
C TYR A 89 0.63 1.79 -6.98
N LEU A 90 0.49 3.12 -6.95
CA LEU A 90 -0.41 3.85 -7.83
C LEU A 90 0.45 4.65 -8.79
N SER A 91 0.23 4.49 -10.10
CA SER A 91 0.87 5.34 -11.09
C SER A 91 0.54 6.80 -10.79
N GLY A 92 1.56 7.65 -10.65
CA GLY A 92 1.39 9.06 -10.29
C GLY A 92 1.37 9.37 -8.79
N ASP A 93 1.24 8.35 -7.93
CA ASP A 93 1.42 8.55 -6.49
C ASP A 93 2.91 8.48 -6.14
N SER A 94 3.43 9.55 -5.56
CA SER A 94 4.79 9.56 -5.03
C SER A 94 4.91 8.73 -3.75
N GLU A 95 3.81 8.56 -3.02
CA GLU A 95 3.76 7.80 -1.77
C GLU A 95 3.54 6.32 -2.08
N MET A 96 4.51 5.49 -1.72
CA MET A 96 4.43 4.04 -1.90
C MET A 96 3.64 3.37 -0.78
N TYR A 97 3.20 4.13 0.21
CA TYR A 97 2.39 3.67 1.33
C TYR A 97 1.40 4.75 1.79
N GLU A 98 0.34 4.31 2.46
CA GLU A 98 -0.65 5.17 3.10
C GLU A 98 -0.90 4.70 4.54
N GLN A 99 -1.15 5.64 5.44
CA GLN A 99 -1.54 5.32 6.81
C GLN A 99 -3.04 5.01 6.86
N PHE A 100 -3.41 3.73 6.94
CA PHE A 100 -4.80 3.30 7.07
C PHE A 100 -5.34 3.55 8.49
N MET A 101 -4.55 3.19 9.49
CA MET A 101 -4.86 3.38 10.89
C MET A 101 -3.64 3.98 11.60
N PRO A 102 -3.70 5.24 12.05
CA PRO A 102 -2.61 5.82 12.82
C PRO A 102 -2.51 5.20 14.21
N ILE A 103 -1.30 5.20 14.78
CA ILE A 103 -1.00 4.63 16.12
C ILE A 103 -1.96 5.17 17.19
N ALA A 104 -2.34 6.46 17.12
CA ALA A 104 -3.19 7.13 18.11
C ALA A 104 -4.70 6.79 18.03
N ALA A 105 -5.13 5.97 17.07
CA ALA A 105 -6.56 5.67 16.81
C ALA A 105 -6.98 4.24 17.20
N TYR A 106 -6.14 3.50 17.94
CA TYR A 106 -6.41 2.10 18.23
C TYR A 106 -7.51 1.91 19.30
N ASN A 107 -8.68 1.44 18.88
CA ASN A 107 -9.69 0.85 19.74
C ASN A 107 -9.92 -0.61 19.31
N PRO A 108 -9.45 -1.62 20.06
CA PRO A 108 -9.55 -3.03 19.67
C PRO A 108 -10.97 -3.48 19.31
N LYS A 109 -12.00 -2.87 19.90
CA LYS A 109 -13.41 -3.21 19.65
C LYS A 109 -13.85 -2.83 18.23
N ASP A 110 -13.34 -1.73 17.70
CA ASP A 110 -13.79 -1.17 16.42
C ASP A 110 -12.80 -1.46 15.29
N THR A 111 -11.53 -1.76 15.62
CA THR A 111 -10.48 -2.02 14.63
C THR A 111 -10.84 -3.14 13.67
N ALA A 112 -11.35 -4.28 14.19
CA ALA A 112 -11.74 -5.41 13.35
C ALA A 112 -12.91 -5.08 12.40
N GLU A 113 -13.89 -4.31 12.87
CA GLU A 113 -15.03 -3.88 12.03
C GLU A 113 -14.59 -2.86 10.97
N ARG A 114 -13.74 -1.92 11.36
CA ARG A 114 -13.17 -0.92 10.46
C ARG A 114 -12.29 -1.56 9.40
N ILE A 115 -11.50 -2.58 9.74
CA ILE A 115 -10.76 -3.37 8.74
C ILE A 115 -11.74 -3.95 7.74
N ARG A 116 -12.76 -4.71 8.17
CA ARG A 116 -13.74 -5.33 7.25
C ARG A 116 -14.51 -4.35 6.37
N LYS A 117 -14.73 -3.12 6.86
CA LYS A 117 -15.54 -2.11 6.16
C LYS A 117 -14.73 -1.20 5.25
N GLU A 118 -13.53 -0.82 5.69
CA GLU A 118 -12.75 0.29 5.11
C GLU A 118 -11.36 -0.13 4.63
N PHE A 119 -10.91 -1.33 4.98
CA PHE A 119 -9.69 -1.90 4.42
C PHE A 119 -9.96 -2.34 2.97
N ALA A 120 -10.27 -1.35 2.11
CA ALA A 120 -10.54 -1.54 0.70
C ALA A 120 -9.43 -2.39 0.08
N THR A 121 -9.82 -3.59 -0.35
CA THR A 121 -9.04 -4.56 -1.12
C THR A 121 -9.27 -4.37 -2.63
N ASP A 122 -10.33 -3.63 -2.99
CA ASP A 122 -10.73 -3.29 -4.35
C ASP A 122 -9.94 -2.09 -4.90
N TYR A 123 -8.68 -2.35 -5.26
CA TYR A 123 -7.97 -1.49 -6.19
C TYR A 123 -7.96 -2.14 -7.58
N ALA A 124 -8.56 -1.43 -8.55
CA ALA A 124 -8.43 -1.73 -9.96
C ALA A 124 -6.93 -1.85 -10.30
N VAL A 125 -6.55 -2.95 -10.95
CA VAL A 125 -5.17 -3.40 -11.14
C VAL A 125 -4.39 -2.43 -12.02
N PHE A 126 -3.82 -1.39 -11.42
CA PHE A 126 -2.91 -0.47 -12.09
C PHE A 126 -1.48 -0.89 -11.86
N ASN A 127 -0.87 -1.49 -12.90
CA ASN A 127 0.49 -2.02 -12.92
C ASN A 127 0.72 -3.07 -11.81
N ARG A 128 1.00 -4.34 -12.15
CA ARG A 128 1.25 -5.44 -11.18
C ARG A 128 2.56 -5.27 -10.41
N ARG A 129 2.85 -4.06 -9.95
CA ARG A 129 4.08 -3.67 -9.32
C ARG A 129 3.93 -3.76 -7.80
N THR A 130 4.98 -4.26 -7.18
CA THR A 130 5.13 -4.41 -5.73
C THR A 130 6.37 -3.62 -5.33
N PRO A 131 6.22 -2.40 -4.78
CA PRO A 131 7.32 -1.48 -4.51
C PRO A 131 7.93 -1.73 -3.11
N LEU A 132 8.32 -2.97 -2.82
CA LEU A 132 8.66 -3.35 -1.45
C LEU A 132 9.91 -2.61 -0.94
N ALA A 133 10.94 -2.50 -1.78
CA ALA A 133 12.16 -1.75 -1.47
C ALA A 133 11.92 -0.23 -1.42
N ASP A 134 11.16 0.31 -2.38
CA ASP A 134 10.84 1.74 -2.44
C ASP A 134 10.00 2.18 -1.24
N MET A 135 9.01 1.37 -0.85
CA MET A 135 8.20 1.62 0.34
C MET A 135 9.06 1.68 1.60
N LEU A 136 9.95 0.71 1.82
CA LEU A 136 10.81 0.72 3.02
C LEU A 136 11.72 1.96 3.07
N ARG A 137 12.21 2.42 1.92
CA ARG A 137 13.01 3.64 1.83
C ARG A 137 12.18 4.89 2.14
N GLN A 138 10.99 5.02 1.56
CA GLN A 138 10.14 6.17 1.84
C GLN A 138 9.64 6.17 3.29
N LEU A 139 9.29 4.99 3.84
CA LEU A 139 8.91 4.85 5.24
C LEU A 139 10.02 5.35 6.16
N ASP A 140 11.28 5.03 5.84
CA ASP A 140 12.44 5.55 6.57
C ASP A 140 12.54 7.07 6.53
N GLU A 141 12.50 7.62 5.31
CA GLU A 141 12.66 9.05 5.06
C GLU A 141 11.55 9.88 5.72
N GLN A 142 10.33 9.34 5.73
CA GLN A 142 9.14 10.10 6.08
C GLN A 142 8.65 9.79 7.49
N GLU A 143 8.72 8.56 7.98
CA GLU A 143 8.02 8.15 9.21
C GLU A 143 8.96 7.71 10.30
N LEU A 144 9.90 6.80 10.01
CA LEU A 144 10.70 6.15 11.07
C LEU A 144 11.58 7.16 11.82
N GLY A 145 12.13 8.15 11.14
CA GLY A 145 12.94 9.20 11.78
C GLY A 145 12.16 10.12 12.74
N LYS A 146 10.83 10.12 12.69
CA LYS A 146 9.96 10.88 13.61
C LYS A 146 9.63 10.09 14.89
N LEU A 147 9.89 8.79 14.90
CA LEU A 147 9.56 7.90 16.01
C LEU A 147 10.69 7.87 17.05
N ASN A 148 10.33 7.64 18.30
CA ASN A 148 11.28 7.54 19.41
C ASN A 148 11.19 6.16 20.09
N GLY A 149 12.35 5.62 20.48
CA GLY A 149 12.46 4.32 21.13
C GLY A 149 12.46 3.15 20.14
N ARG A 150 12.30 1.94 20.67
CA ARG A 150 12.36 0.71 19.88
C ARG A 150 11.15 0.60 18.93
N ILE A 151 11.44 0.60 17.63
CA ILE A 151 10.50 0.47 16.52
C ILE A 151 10.38 -1.01 16.14
N THR A 152 9.14 -1.51 16.10
CA THR A 152 8.84 -2.85 15.61
C THR A 152 8.04 -2.74 14.31
N LEU A 153 8.60 -3.28 13.23
CA LEU A 153 7.93 -3.40 11.94
C LEU A 153 7.40 -4.82 11.77
N LEU A 154 6.17 -4.96 11.28
CA LEU A 154 5.64 -6.21 10.76
C LEU A 154 5.31 -6.04 9.28
N LEU A 155 5.99 -6.77 8.41
CA LEU A 155 5.68 -6.80 6.98
C LEU A 155 4.86 -8.05 6.64
N ILE A 156 3.65 -7.86 6.10
CA ILE A 156 2.80 -8.96 5.59
C ILE A 156 2.75 -8.85 4.07
N SER A 157 3.32 -9.83 3.35
CA SER A 157 3.50 -9.78 1.89
C SER A 157 3.67 -11.18 1.28
N ASP A 158 3.57 -11.30 -0.04
CA ASP A 158 4.02 -12.47 -0.80
C ASP A 158 5.51 -12.43 -1.18
N GLY A 159 6.23 -11.38 -0.78
CA GLY A 159 7.66 -11.24 -0.99
C GLY A 159 8.05 -11.00 -2.46
N ARG A 160 7.12 -10.57 -3.30
CA ARG A 160 7.44 -10.16 -4.68
C ARG A 160 7.98 -8.73 -4.70
N GLU A 161 8.86 -8.48 -5.65
CA GLU A 161 9.40 -7.16 -5.93
C GLU A 161 9.49 -7.02 -7.44
N THR A 162 9.06 -5.87 -7.96
CA THR A 162 8.95 -5.65 -9.41
C THR A 162 9.72 -4.44 -9.90
N PHE A 163 10.24 -3.59 -9.01
CA PHE A 163 11.13 -2.46 -9.31
C PHE A 163 12.62 -2.85 -9.24
N TYR A 164 12.92 -4.11 -8.93
CA TYR A 164 14.29 -4.57 -8.76
C TYR A 164 14.97 -4.88 -10.10
N ASP A 165 16.01 -4.11 -10.41
CA ASP A 165 17.09 -4.54 -11.28
C ASP A 165 18.08 -5.39 -10.45
N PRO A 166 18.28 -6.68 -10.79
CA PRO A 166 19.26 -7.56 -10.14
C PRO A 166 20.67 -6.98 -10.04
N GLU A 167 21.04 -6.08 -10.96
CA GLU A 167 22.37 -5.48 -11.03
C GLU A 167 22.54 -4.27 -10.10
N ASP A 168 21.45 -3.58 -9.69
CA ASP A 168 21.54 -2.34 -8.89
C ASP A 168 21.72 -2.62 -7.38
N LYS A 169 21.54 -3.86 -6.92
CA LYS A 169 21.69 -4.26 -5.50
C LYS A 169 20.84 -3.46 -4.50
N LYS A 170 19.85 -2.67 -4.95
CA LYS A 170 18.95 -1.85 -4.11
C LYS A 170 17.61 -2.53 -3.80
N GLY A 171 17.58 -3.85 -3.80
CA GLY A 171 16.37 -4.64 -3.53
C GLY A 171 15.93 -4.59 -2.06
N PRO A 172 14.80 -5.25 -1.71
CA PRO A 172 14.21 -5.19 -0.38
C PRO A 172 15.15 -5.58 0.75
N LEU A 173 15.95 -6.63 0.56
CA LEU A 173 16.92 -7.07 1.55
C LEU A 173 18.01 -6.01 1.81
N ALA A 174 18.43 -5.28 0.78
CA ALA A 174 19.37 -4.18 0.94
C ALA A 174 18.72 -3.00 1.68
N ALA A 175 17.45 -2.68 1.37
CA ALA A 175 16.70 -1.66 2.11
C ALA A 175 16.64 -2.00 3.61
N VAL A 176 16.29 -3.24 3.98
CA VAL A 176 16.28 -3.68 5.39
C VAL A 176 17.65 -3.58 6.05
N ARG A 177 18.73 -3.98 5.35
CA ARG A 177 20.10 -3.84 5.87
C ARG A 177 20.46 -2.38 6.14
N ASN A 178 20.08 -1.46 5.25
CA ASN A 178 20.30 -0.03 5.44
C ASN A 178 19.51 0.52 6.64
N LEU A 179 18.26 0.08 6.83
CA LEU A 179 17.48 0.41 8.04
C LEU A 179 18.21 -0.08 9.30
N LYS A 180 18.74 -1.30 9.28
CA LYS A 180 19.43 -1.87 10.43
C LYS A 180 20.79 -1.21 10.69
N GLU A 181 21.50 -0.78 9.67
CA GLU A 181 22.71 0.04 9.83
C GLU A 181 22.37 1.39 10.48
N LYS A 182 21.26 2.02 10.08
CA LYS A 182 20.82 3.32 10.59
C LYS A 182 20.26 3.27 12.02
N TYR A 183 19.39 2.31 12.31
CA TYR A 183 18.64 2.24 13.58
C TYR A 183 19.21 1.21 14.57
N GLY A 184 20.13 0.34 14.13
CA GLY A 184 20.76 -0.65 15.00
C GLY A 184 19.76 -1.55 15.72
N SER A 185 19.95 -1.75 17.02
CA SER A 185 19.09 -2.55 17.90
C SER A 185 17.73 -1.92 18.20
N GLU A 186 17.51 -0.66 17.81
CA GLU A 186 16.23 0.02 18.02
C GLU A 186 15.20 -0.33 16.96
N LEU A 187 15.57 -0.99 15.85
CA LEU A 187 14.62 -1.46 14.84
C LEU A 187 14.62 -2.98 14.75
N THR A 188 13.43 -3.57 14.86
CA THR A 188 13.17 -4.98 14.61
C THR A 188 12.17 -5.13 13.48
N LEU A 189 12.43 -6.03 12.52
CA LEU A 189 11.51 -6.35 11.43
C LEU A 189 11.09 -7.82 11.47
N HIS A 190 9.81 -8.05 11.71
CA HIS A 190 9.16 -9.35 11.53
C HIS A 190 8.50 -9.42 10.14
N THR A 191 8.36 -10.63 9.60
CA THR A 191 7.71 -10.86 8.31
C THR A 191 6.67 -11.96 8.40
N VAL A 192 5.59 -11.82 7.62
CA VAL A 192 4.55 -12.82 7.43
C VAL A 192 4.41 -13.07 5.94
N PHE A 193 4.66 -14.31 5.51
CA PHE A 193 4.52 -14.72 4.12
C PHE A 193 3.09 -15.15 3.80
N VAL A 194 2.52 -14.56 2.75
CA VAL A 194 1.25 -14.98 2.17
C VAL A 194 1.55 -15.73 0.86
N PRO A 195 1.39 -17.06 0.82
CA PRO A 195 1.81 -17.88 -0.32
C PRO A 195 0.90 -17.65 -1.53
N GLN A 196 1.46 -17.85 -2.73
CA GLN A 196 0.70 -17.95 -3.99
C GLN A 196 0.47 -19.43 -4.36
N LYS A 197 -0.44 -19.68 -5.32
CA LYS A 197 -0.69 -20.99 -5.91
C LYS A 197 0.61 -21.78 -6.24
N GLU A 198 0.70 -23.00 -5.71
CA GLU A 198 1.77 -23.97 -5.94
C GLU A 198 1.79 -24.42 -7.41
N ASN A 199 2.59 -23.73 -8.23
CA ASN A 199 3.18 -24.20 -9.50
C ASN A 199 3.99 -23.07 -10.17
N SER A 200 4.52 -22.15 -9.37
CA SER A 200 5.34 -21.04 -9.87
C SER A 200 6.64 -21.04 -9.09
N ASP A 201 7.78 -21.15 -9.81
CA ASP A 201 9.16 -21.04 -9.30
C ASP A 201 9.44 -19.77 -8.45
N ASN A 202 8.46 -18.88 -8.31
CA ASN A 202 8.54 -17.63 -7.58
C ASN A 202 7.98 -17.69 -6.15
N SER A 203 7.21 -18.74 -5.77
CA SER A 203 6.70 -18.89 -4.40
C SER A 203 7.85 -19.06 -3.40
N ASP A 204 8.81 -19.94 -3.73
CA ASP A 204 9.98 -20.18 -2.89
C ASP A 204 10.87 -18.94 -2.80
N LYS A 205 10.96 -18.13 -3.86
CA LYS A 205 11.77 -16.89 -3.86
C LYS A 205 11.19 -15.83 -2.93
N GLY A 206 9.87 -15.62 -2.95
CA GLY A 206 9.22 -14.65 -2.07
C GLY A 206 9.35 -15.05 -0.60
N LYS A 207 9.15 -16.33 -0.31
CA LYS A 207 9.40 -16.90 1.02
C LYS A 207 10.84 -16.68 1.48
N ILE A 208 11.82 -17.11 0.68
CA ILE A 208 13.26 -16.96 1.01
C ILE A 208 13.62 -15.49 1.21
N LEU A 209 13.06 -14.58 0.41
CA LEU A 209 13.29 -13.15 0.58
C LEU A 209 12.79 -12.66 1.95
N LEU A 210 11.55 -12.99 2.33
CA LEU A 210 10.97 -12.56 3.60
C LEU A 210 11.66 -13.20 4.81
N GLU A 211 12.12 -14.45 4.71
CA GLU A 211 12.97 -15.10 5.73
C GLU A 211 14.29 -14.33 5.90
N ASN A 212 14.97 -14.01 4.79
CA ASN A 212 16.21 -13.25 4.82
C ASN A 212 16.02 -11.83 5.34
N MET A 213 14.90 -11.18 5.03
CA MET A 213 14.57 -9.86 5.55
C MET A 213 14.30 -9.88 7.04
N ALA A 214 13.53 -10.86 7.55
CA ALA A 214 13.33 -11.01 8.99
C ALA A 214 14.67 -11.25 9.72
N ASN A 215 15.53 -12.12 9.17
CA ASN A 215 16.84 -12.38 9.73
C ASN A 215 17.73 -11.12 9.74
N ALA A 216 17.78 -10.38 8.62
CA ALA A 216 18.53 -9.11 8.55
C ALA A 216 17.99 -8.07 9.53
N GLY A 217 16.66 -8.04 9.70
CA GLY A 217 15.93 -7.21 10.65
C GLY A 217 16.02 -7.65 12.12
N GLU A 218 16.75 -8.72 12.43
CA GLU A 218 16.82 -9.35 13.76
C GLU A 218 15.43 -9.71 14.34
N GLY A 219 14.47 -10.00 13.47
CA GLY A 219 13.11 -10.37 13.84
C GLY A 219 12.81 -11.85 13.58
N SER A 220 11.54 -12.13 13.32
CA SER A 220 11.03 -13.50 13.14
C SER A 220 10.14 -13.58 11.92
N TYR A 221 10.22 -14.72 11.25
CA TYR A 221 9.43 -15.05 10.07
C TYR A 221 8.24 -15.95 10.46
N PHE A 222 7.09 -15.72 9.83
CA PHE A 222 5.88 -16.52 10.00
C PHE A 222 5.24 -16.85 8.65
N SER A 223 4.55 -18.00 8.60
CA SER A 223 3.66 -18.34 7.48
C SER A 223 2.24 -17.87 7.81
N GLY A 224 1.63 -17.08 6.93
CA GLY A 224 0.24 -16.65 7.07
C GLY A 224 -0.73 -17.83 7.15
N ALA A 225 -0.46 -18.91 6.40
CA ALA A 225 -1.29 -20.11 6.42
C ALA A 225 -1.27 -20.81 7.77
N GLU A 226 -0.10 -20.87 8.41
CA GLU A 226 0.06 -21.46 9.74
C GLU A 226 -0.55 -20.57 10.83
N LEU A 227 -0.38 -19.25 10.74
CA LEU A 227 -0.99 -18.29 11.67
C LEU A 227 -2.52 -18.39 11.69
N LEU A 228 -3.14 -18.62 10.53
CA LEU A 228 -4.59 -18.79 10.43
C LEU A 228 -5.09 -20.16 10.92
N LYS A 229 -4.24 -21.19 10.91
CA LYS A 229 -4.57 -22.54 11.42
C LYS A 229 -4.25 -22.72 12.90
N ASN A 230 -3.28 -21.98 13.42
CA ASN A 230 -2.70 -22.20 14.74
C ASN A 230 -2.79 -20.93 15.63
N PRO A 231 -3.79 -20.87 16.54
CA PRO A 231 -3.96 -19.73 17.45
C PRO A 231 -2.73 -19.44 18.31
N GLN A 232 -1.97 -20.46 18.72
CA GLN A 232 -0.78 -20.27 19.54
C GLN A 232 0.33 -19.51 18.78
N GLN A 233 0.48 -19.75 17.48
CA GLN A 233 1.41 -18.98 16.65
C GLN A 233 0.94 -17.53 16.47
N MET A 234 -0.37 -17.30 16.31
CA MET A 234 -0.94 -15.94 16.28
C MET A 234 -0.64 -15.17 17.57
N THR A 235 -0.86 -15.81 18.72
CA THR A 235 -0.54 -15.24 20.03
C THR A 235 0.95 -15.00 20.21
N ALA A 236 1.80 -15.87 19.68
CA ALA A 236 3.25 -15.69 19.71
C ALA A 236 3.67 -14.47 18.90
N LEU A 237 3.17 -14.32 17.66
CA LEU A 237 3.41 -13.13 16.83
C LEU A 237 2.94 -11.85 17.54
N CYS A 238 1.70 -11.81 18.02
CA CYS A 238 1.17 -10.62 18.69
C CYS A 238 1.95 -10.27 19.96
N GLY A 239 2.46 -11.27 20.68
CA GLY A 239 3.34 -11.07 21.84
C GLY A 239 4.74 -10.54 21.51
N LEU A 240 5.27 -10.82 20.31
CA LEU A 240 6.51 -10.21 19.82
C LEU A 240 6.30 -8.73 19.46
N LEU A 241 5.15 -8.40 18.88
CA LEU A 241 4.82 -7.04 18.46
C LEU A 241 4.53 -6.13 19.65
N CYS A 242 3.58 -6.56 20.47
CA CYS A 242 3.24 -5.89 21.70
C CYS A 242 3.90 -6.69 22.82
N GLU A 243 5.12 -6.28 23.23
CA GLU A 243 5.82 -6.90 24.35
C GLU A 243 4.82 -7.16 25.48
N LYS A 244 4.46 -8.43 25.71
CA LYS A 244 3.59 -8.76 26.82
C LYS A 244 4.36 -8.33 28.07
N LYS A 245 3.84 -7.34 28.81
CA LYS A 245 4.23 -7.18 30.21
C LYS A 245 4.05 -8.55 30.84
N VAL A 246 5.16 -9.20 31.17
CA VAL A 246 5.16 -10.43 31.94
C VAL A 246 4.72 -10.05 33.34
N GLU A 247 3.41 -9.94 33.57
CA GLU A 247 2.82 -10.05 34.91
C GLU A 247 1.31 -10.32 34.84
N GLN A 248 0.98 -11.57 35.21
CA GLN A 248 -0.27 -12.07 35.77
C GLN A 248 -1.55 -11.99 34.92
N VAL A 249 -1.77 -13.04 34.11
CA VAL A 249 -3.13 -13.48 33.78
C VAL A 249 -3.61 -14.41 34.90
N ARG A 250 -4.38 -13.87 35.85
CA ARG A 250 -5.36 -14.63 36.63
C ARG A 250 -6.76 -14.09 36.35
N ALA A 251 -7.52 -14.92 35.63
CA ALA A 251 -8.98 -15.09 35.57
C ALA A 251 -9.93 -13.92 35.95
N ALA A 252 -10.67 -13.47 34.91
CA ALA A 252 -12.14 -13.24 34.81
C ALA A 252 -12.81 -12.15 35.70
N PRO A 253 -14.06 -11.69 35.39
CA PRO A 253 -14.95 -11.94 34.25
C PRO A 253 -15.50 -10.66 33.55
N ALA A 254 -16.30 -10.87 32.50
CA ALA A 254 -17.02 -9.87 31.73
C ALA A 254 -17.93 -8.95 32.56
N ALA A 255 -17.98 -7.66 32.20
CA ALA A 255 -18.94 -6.69 32.71
C ALA A 255 -19.57 -5.85 31.58
N VAL A 256 -20.82 -5.52 31.82
CA VAL A 256 -21.88 -4.99 30.95
C VAL A 256 -21.59 -3.57 30.45
N ALA A 257 -22.11 -3.26 29.26
CA ALA A 257 -22.02 -1.96 28.61
C ALA A 257 -22.85 -0.87 29.32
N GLU A 258 -22.26 0.32 29.46
CA GLU A 258 -22.96 1.59 29.69
C GLU A 258 -22.70 2.53 28.49
N PRO A 259 -23.66 3.42 28.15
CA PRO A 259 -23.61 4.21 26.92
C PRO A 259 -22.65 5.41 27.03
N GLU A 260 -21.93 5.68 25.94
CA GLU A 260 -20.94 6.74 25.80
C GLU A 260 -21.62 8.11 25.49
N PRO A 261 -21.21 9.23 26.12
CA PRO A 261 -21.68 10.57 25.75
C PRO A 261 -21.02 11.08 24.46
N GLU A 262 -21.80 11.78 23.63
CA GLU A 262 -21.39 12.32 22.32
C GLU A 262 -20.19 13.30 22.42
N LYS A 263 -19.17 13.10 21.56
CA LYS A 263 -18.01 13.99 21.40
C LYS A 263 -18.32 15.17 20.45
N PRO A 264 -17.79 16.39 20.73
CA PRO A 264 -17.88 17.52 19.81
C PRO A 264 -16.86 17.45 18.66
N ALA A 265 -17.25 17.97 17.50
CA ALA A 265 -16.48 17.98 16.25
C ALA A 265 -15.19 18.84 16.33
N VAL A 266 -14.08 18.30 15.80
CA VAL A 266 -12.78 18.99 15.71
C VAL A 266 -12.57 19.54 14.29
N ALA A 267 -12.21 20.81 14.20
CA ALA A 267 -12.00 21.56 12.96
C ALA A 267 -10.75 21.11 12.18
N ALA A 268 -10.84 21.16 10.85
CA ALA A 268 -9.82 20.76 9.90
C ALA A 268 -8.58 21.71 9.88
N VAL A 269 -7.39 21.12 9.82
CA VAL A 269 -6.11 21.81 9.61
C VAL A 269 -5.78 21.82 8.11
N VAL A 270 -5.47 23.00 7.55
CA VAL A 270 -5.16 23.23 6.13
C VAL A 270 -3.69 22.90 5.84
N ARG A 271 -3.44 22.07 4.81
CA ARG A 271 -2.10 21.66 4.31
C ARG A 271 -1.55 22.67 3.28
N PRO A 272 -0.22 22.88 3.18
CA PRO A 272 0.40 23.69 2.12
C PRO A 272 0.30 22.98 0.76
N ALA A 273 0.23 23.77 -0.32
CA ALA A 273 0.01 23.30 -1.70
C ALA A 273 1.24 22.55 -2.24
N GLY A 274 1.05 21.29 -2.64
CA GLY A 274 2.03 20.53 -3.44
C GLY A 274 2.14 21.05 -4.89
N PRO A 275 2.99 20.44 -5.72
CA PRO A 275 3.09 20.78 -7.14
C PRO A 275 1.72 20.63 -7.83
N SER A 276 1.43 21.50 -8.82
CA SER A 276 0.14 21.48 -9.49
C SER A 276 -0.01 20.26 -10.40
N ASP A 277 -1.21 19.69 -10.36
CA ASP A 277 -1.72 18.62 -11.20
C ASP A 277 -3.11 19.10 -11.63
N ALA A 278 -3.18 19.73 -12.82
CA ALA A 278 -4.32 20.52 -13.26
C ALA A 278 -5.52 19.67 -13.67
N ASP A 279 -5.29 18.49 -14.25
CA ASP A 279 -6.34 17.56 -14.67
C ASP A 279 -6.61 16.45 -13.63
N GLY A 280 -5.75 16.32 -12.63
CA GLY A 280 -5.93 15.42 -11.50
C GLY A 280 -5.71 13.96 -11.88
N ASP A 281 -4.90 13.70 -12.91
CA ASP A 281 -4.61 12.37 -13.43
C ASP A 281 -3.45 11.66 -12.70
N GLY A 282 -2.74 12.38 -11.82
CA GLY A 282 -1.62 11.89 -11.04
C GLY A 282 -0.24 12.22 -11.62
N VAL A 283 -0.13 12.94 -12.74
CA VAL A 283 1.15 13.42 -13.28
C VAL A 283 1.20 14.94 -13.15
N TYR A 284 2.22 15.45 -12.44
CA TYR A 284 2.37 16.89 -12.26
C TYR A 284 2.54 17.61 -13.59
N ASP A 285 2.00 18.83 -13.71
CA ASP A 285 1.98 19.62 -14.95
C ASP A 285 3.37 19.77 -15.62
N ALA A 286 4.45 19.70 -14.83
CA ALA A 286 5.83 19.79 -15.31
C ALA A 286 6.33 18.53 -16.05
N GLN A 287 5.67 17.39 -15.86
CA GLN A 287 6.02 16.06 -16.39
C GLN A 287 4.90 15.48 -17.26
N ASP A 288 3.76 16.14 -17.29
CA ASP A 288 2.58 15.73 -18.03
C ASP A 288 2.65 16.19 -19.50
N GLU A 289 2.63 15.22 -20.41
CA GLU A 289 2.58 15.45 -21.86
C GLU A 289 1.13 15.41 -22.39
N CYS A 290 0.15 15.12 -21.54
CA CYS A 290 -1.27 14.90 -21.85
C CYS A 290 -2.23 15.62 -20.86
N PRO A 291 -2.23 16.97 -20.84
CA PRO A 291 -2.87 17.83 -19.81
C PRO A 291 -4.40 17.97 -19.86
N ASP A 292 -5.10 16.88 -20.14
CA ASP A 292 -6.57 16.84 -20.23
C ASP A 292 -7.13 15.44 -19.90
N THR A 293 -6.34 14.60 -19.26
CA THR A 293 -6.73 13.24 -18.95
C THR A 293 -7.83 13.23 -17.89
N PRO A 294 -8.97 12.54 -18.13
CA PRO A 294 -10.04 12.53 -17.15
C PRO A 294 -9.59 11.84 -15.87
N ARG A 295 -9.79 12.51 -14.73
CA ARG A 295 -9.54 11.97 -13.39
C ARG A 295 -10.04 10.51 -13.23
N GLY A 296 -9.15 9.63 -12.78
CA GLY A 296 -9.40 8.19 -12.63
C GLY A 296 -9.11 7.36 -13.89
N ALA A 297 -8.66 7.99 -14.97
CA ALA A 297 -8.12 7.30 -16.14
C ALA A 297 -6.79 6.62 -15.84
N ARG A 298 -6.51 5.59 -16.64
CA ARG A 298 -5.27 4.83 -16.63
C ARG A 298 -4.14 5.63 -17.30
N VAL A 299 -3.15 6.18 -16.60
CA VAL A 299 -2.07 6.96 -17.26
C VAL A 299 -0.70 6.30 -17.25
N ASN A 300 0.09 6.54 -18.31
CA ASN A 300 1.51 6.18 -18.34
C ASN A 300 2.35 7.23 -17.58
N ILE A 301 3.68 7.07 -17.57
CA ILE A 301 4.61 8.00 -16.88
C ILE A 301 4.59 9.45 -17.43
N LYS A 302 3.83 9.71 -18.48
CA LYS A 302 3.71 11.01 -19.16
C LYS A 302 2.32 11.62 -19.04
N GLY A 303 1.45 11.09 -18.17
CA GLY A 303 0.05 11.55 -18.00
C GLY A 303 -0.90 11.12 -19.12
N CYS A 304 -0.43 10.36 -20.12
CA CYS A 304 -1.29 9.98 -21.23
C CYS A 304 -2.18 8.80 -20.86
N TRP A 305 -3.49 8.94 -21.06
CA TRP A 305 -4.45 7.87 -20.83
C TRP A 305 -4.17 6.67 -21.75
N VAL A 306 -3.71 5.57 -21.16
CA VAL A 306 -3.30 4.34 -21.83
C VAL A 306 -4.16 3.16 -21.38
N LEU A 307 -4.42 2.22 -22.29
CA LEU A 307 -5.00 0.93 -21.91
C LEU A 307 -3.89 -0.01 -21.42
N GLU A 308 -3.24 0.34 -20.30
CA GLU A 308 -2.10 -0.41 -19.77
C GLU A 308 -2.49 -1.87 -19.50
N GLY A 309 -1.71 -2.79 -20.04
CA GLY A 309 -2.00 -4.23 -20.01
C GLY A 309 -2.71 -4.75 -21.26
N LEU A 310 -3.49 -3.95 -22.01
CA LEU A 310 -4.09 -4.35 -23.29
C LEU A 310 -3.01 -4.36 -24.37
N LEU A 311 -2.26 -5.45 -24.38
CA LEU A 311 -1.16 -5.69 -25.29
C LEU A 311 -1.62 -6.64 -26.39
N PHE A 312 -1.40 -6.22 -27.63
CA PHE A 312 -1.71 -7.06 -28.77
C PHE A 312 -0.59 -8.06 -29.00
N ALA A 313 -0.97 -9.30 -29.30
CA ALA A 313 -0.04 -10.28 -29.81
C ALA A 313 0.62 -9.76 -31.10
N PHE A 314 1.80 -10.29 -31.41
CA PHE A 314 2.47 -9.99 -32.66
C PHE A 314 1.50 -10.22 -33.83
N ASP A 315 1.38 -9.22 -34.69
CA ASP A 315 0.54 -9.25 -35.88
C ASP A 315 -0.97 -9.46 -35.67
N LYS A 316 -1.48 -9.14 -34.47
CA LYS A 316 -2.90 -9.25 -34.12
C LYS A 316 -3.52 -7.91 -33.73
N TRP A 317 -4.84 -7.85 -33.90
CA TRP A 317 -5.71 -6.74 -33.47
C TRP A 317 -6.94 -7.23 -32.68
N ASP A 318 -7.04 -8.53 -32.39
CA ASP A 318 -8.09 -9.08 -31.55
C ASP A 318 -7.81 -8.76 -30.07
N ILE A 319 -8.84 -8.31 -29.36
CA ILE A 319 -8.77 -8.06 -27.92
C ILE A 319 -8.99 -9.38 -27.19
N ARG A 320 -8.03 -9.78 -26.37
CA ARG A 320 -8.16 -11.00 -25.55
C ARG A 320 -9.16 -10.77 -24.40
N PRO A 321 -9.94 -11.78 -23.99
CA PRO A 321 -10.96 -11.64 -22.94
C PRO A 321 -10.42 -11.09 -21.61
N GLN A 322 -9.17 -11.41 -21.27
CA GLN A 322 -8.47 -10.89 -20.09
C GLN A 322 -8.36 -9.36 -20.03
N TYR A 323 -8.60 -8.65 -21.15
CA TYR A 323 -8.53 -7.19 -21.23
C TYR A 323 -9.89 -6.50 -21.25
N TYR A 324 -10.99 -7.26 -21.20
CA TYR A 324 -12.34 -6.70 -21.19
C TYR A 324 -12.59 -5.86 -19.93
N GLN A 325 -12.07 -6.27 -18.78
CA GLN A 325 -12.16 -5.48 -17.54
C GLN A 325 -11.53 -4.08 -17.69
N ASN A 326 -10.36 -3.98 -18.34
CA ASN A 326 -9.70 -2.68 -18.57
C ASN A 326 -10.54 -1.78 -19.49
N LEU A 327 -11.27 -2.36 -20.45
CA LEU A 327 -12.13 -1.62 -21.36
C LEU A 327 -13.46 -1.23 -20.70
N ASP A 328 -13.98 -2.06 -19.80
CA ASP A 328 -15.18 -1.75 -19.02
C ASP A 328 -14.96 -0.54 -18.11
N GLU A 329 -13.74 -0.37 -17.58
CA GLU A 329 -13.36 0.85 -16.85
C GLU A 329 -13.43 2.10 -17.73
N VAL A 330 -12.98 2.02 -18.98
CA VAL A 330 -13.09 3.13 -19.95
C VAL A 330 -14.56 3.43 -20.26
N VAL A 331 -15.40 2.40 -20.37
CA VAL A 331 -16.86 2.57 -20.54
C VAL A 331 -17.44 3.33 -19.35
N VAL A 332 -17.04 3.00 -18.11
CA VAL A 332 -17.50 3.71 -16.90
C VAL A 332 -17.09 5.19 -16.94
N ILE A 333 -15.83 5.49 -17.29
CA ILE A 333 -15.33 6.87 -17.37
C ILE A 333 -16.10 7.66 -18.44
N LEU A 334 -16.29 7.08 -19.63
CA LEU A 334 -16.99 7.74 -20.73
C LEU A 334 -18.49 7.93 -20.45
N LYS A 335 -19.13 7.02 -19.69
CA LYS A 335 -20.51 7.19 -19.23
C LYS A 335 -20.65 8.30 -18.19
N LYS A 336 -19.67 8.44 -17.29
CA LYS A 336 -19.65 9.52 -16.28
C LYS A 336 -19.36 10.89 -16.90
N ASN A 337 -18.71 10.93 -18.06
CA ASN A 337 -18.32 12.15 -18.76
C ASN A 337 -18.98 12.21 -20.15
N PRO A 338 -20.30 12.45 -20.28
CA PRO A 338 -21.03 12.31 -21.53
C PRO A 338 -20.58 13.30 -22.63
N SER A 339 -20.00 14.45 -22.27
CA SER A 339 -19.44 15.43 -23.21
C SER A 339 -18.05 15.07 -23.72
N LEU A 340 -17.34 14.13 -23.06
CA LEU A 340 -15.98 13.77 -23.40
C LEU A 340 -15.95 13.00 -24.73
N LYS A 341 -15.13 13.49 -25.66
CA LYS A 341 -14.75 12.81 -26.90
C LYS A 341 -13.33 12.29 -26.77
N VAL A 342 -13.03 11.16 -27.40
CA VAL A 342 -11.74 10.49 -27.30
C VAL A 342 -11.28 10.02 -28.67
N GLU A 343 -10.02 10.32 -29.00
CA GLU A 343 -9.27 9.70 -30.08
C GLU A 343 -8.59 8.44 -29.56
N ILE A 344 -8.92 7.29 -30.14
CA ILE A 344 -8.28 6.02 -29.83
C ILE A 344 -7.05 5.88 -30.74
N GLN A 345 -5.87 5.90 -30.14
CA GLN A 345 -4.59 5.91 -30.84
C GLN A 345 -3.96 4.52 -30.80
N GLY A 346 -3.79 3.88 -31.96
CA GLY A 346 -3.13 2.59 -32.07
C GLY A 346 -1.64 2.72 -32.30
N HIS A 347 -0.85 1.81 -31.71
CA HIS A 347 0.61 1.77 -31.86
C HIS A 347 1.11 0.35 -32.13
N THR A 348 2.29 0.24 -32.74
CA THR A 348 3.00 -1.01 -33.01
C THR A 348 4.45 -0.95 -32.51
N ASP A 349 5.12 -2.11 -32.51
CA ASP A 349 6.58 -2.15 -32.51
C ASP A 349 7.12 -1.85 -33.91
N ASN A 350 8.45 -1.75 -34.02
CA ASN A 350 9.12 -1.38 -35.27
C ASN A 350 9.33 -2.55 -36.25
N TRP A 351 8.66 -3.69 -36.07
CA TRP A 351 8.80 -4.82 -36.98
C TRP A 351 7.82 -4.72 -38.15
N GLY A 352 8.34 -4.82 -39.38
CA GLY A 352 7.57 -4.68 -40.61
C GLY A 352 7.64 -3.28 -41.24
N THR A 353 6.98 -3.07 -42.37
CA THR A 353 7.02 -1.79 -43.09
C THR A 353 6.16 -0.72 -42.41
N ALA A 354 6.47 0.56 -42.64
CA ALA A 354 5.68 1.67 -42.11
C ALA A 354 4.19 1.57 -42.53
N ALA A 355 3.93 1.36 -43.83
CA ALA A 355 2.57 1.22 -44.36
C ALA A 355 1.81 0.01 -43.78
N TYR A 356 2.53 -1.06 -43.41
CA TYR A 356 1.92 -2.21 -42.73
C TYR A 356 1.51 -1.86 -41.30
N ASN A 357 2.44 -1.28 -40.54
CA ASN A 357 2.23 -0.93 -39.14
C ASN A 357 1.19 0.18 -38.94
N GLU A 358 1.09 1.11 -39.88
CA GLU A 358 0.01 2.11 -39.92
C GLU A 358 -1.36 1.43 -40.02
N LYS A 359 -1.53 0.48 -40.95
CA LYS A 359 -2.78 -0.30 -41.08
C LYS A 359 -3.05 -1.17 -39.86
N LEU A 360 -2.02 -1.80 -39.29
CA LEU A 360 -2.17 -2.67 -38.11
C LEU A 360 -2.57 -1.87 -36.87
N SER A 361 -1.93 -0.73 -36.63
CA SER A 361 -2.29 0.17 -35.53
C SER A 361 -3.71 0.73 -35.69
N GLN A 362 -4.12 1.10 -36.91
CA GLN A 362 -5.49 1.55 -37.20
C GLN A 362 -6.50 0.47 -36.81
N LYS A 363 -6.28 -0.78 -37.21
CA LYS A 363 -7.16 -1.92 -36.84
C LYS A 363 -7.26 -2.12 -35.33
N ARG A 364 -6.16 -1.93 -34.58
CA ARG A 364 -6.16 -2.03 -33.11
C ARG A 364 -7.05 -0.97 -32.47
N ALA A 365 -6.95 0.27 -32.95
CA ALA A 365 -7.81 1.36 -32.51
C ALA A 365 -9.30 1.07 -32.83
N GLU A 366 -9.57 0.55 -34.02
CA GLU A 366 -10.93 0.14 -34.44
C GLU A 366 -11.51 -0.99 -33.59
N SER A 367 -10.71 -1.99 -33.22
CA SER A 367 -11.16 -3.05 -32.30
C SER A 367 -11.59 -2.49 -30.94
N VAL A 368 -10.82 -1.55 -30.39
CA VAL A 368 -11.17 -0.88 -29.12
C VAL A 368 -12.43 -0.05 -29.28
N LYS A 369 -12.54 0.73 -30.36
CA LYS A 369 -13.77 1.49 -30.68
C LYS A 369 -15.00 0.57 -30.74
N ALA A 370 -14.89 -0.55 -31.45
CA ALA A 370 -15.98 -1.50 -31.60
C ALA A 370 -16.44 -2.06 -30.24
N TYR A 371 -15.49 -2.36 -29.34
CA TYR A 371 -15.81 -2.79 -27.99
C TYR A 371 -16.56 -1.71 -27.19
N LEU A 372 -16.08 -0.46 -27.20
CA LEU A 372 -16.69 0.64 -26.46
C LEU A 372 -18.11 0.95 -26.97
N VAL A 373 -18.30 0.96 -28.29
CA VAL A 373 -19.62 1.15 -28.92
C VAL A 373 -20.57 0.03 -28.52
N LYS A 374 -20.12 -1.23 -28.57
CA LYS A 374 -20.92 -2.39 -28.14
C LYS A 374 -21.40 -2.26 -26.68
N ASN A 375 -20.63 -1.60 -25.84
CA ASN A 375 -20.93 -1.37 -24.42
C ASN A 375 -21.64 -0.04 -24.12
N GLY A 376 -22.15 0.63 -25.16
CA GLY A 376 -23.09 1.74 -25.05
C GLY A 376 -22.45 3.13 -25.04
N ILE A 377 -21.25 3.30 -25.61
CA ILE A 377 -20.67 4.62 -25.89
C ILE A 377 -21.08 5.07 -27.29
N GLU A 378 -21.51 6.33 -27.45
CA GLU A 378 -21.91 6.86 -28.76
C GLU A 378 -20.72 6.86 -29.76
N PRO A 379 -20.86 6.29 -30.98
CA PRO A 379 -19.78 6.23 -31.97
C PRO A 379 -19.19 7.59 -32.35
N GLU A 380 -19.98 8.66 -32.29
CA GLU A 380 -19.61 10.04 -32.63
C GLU A 380 -18.64 10.66 -31.61
N ARG A 381 -18.54 10.06 -30.42
CA ARG A 381 -17.60 10.48 -29.37
C ARG A 381 -16.24 9.83 -29.51
N LEU A 382 -16.10 8.86 -30.42
CA LEU A 382 -14.90 8.05 -30.58
C LEU A 382 -14.33 8.20 -31.98
N SER A 383 -13.12 8.74 -32.10
CA SER A 383 -12.33 8.68 -33.34
C SER A 383 -11.20 7.65 -33.20
N THR A 384 -10.62 7.20 -34.31
CA THR A 384 -9.53 6.22 -34.32
C THR A 384 -8.42 6.67 -35.25
N SER A 385 -7.17 6.52 -34.80
CA SER A 385 -5.97 6.86 -35.58
C SER A 385 -4.87 5.82 -35.36
N GLY A 386 -4.28 5.32 -36.44
CA GLY A 386 -3.11 4.44 -36.42
C GLY A 386 -1.81 5.22 -36.55
N TYR A 387 -0.92 5.11 -35.55
CA TYR A 387 0.37 5.80 -35.55
C TYR A 387 1.56 4.89 -35.92
N GLY A 388 1.31 3.59 -36.15
CA GLY A 388 2.36 2.60 -36.34
C GLY A 388 3.39 2.64 -35.20
N PHE A 389 4.67 2.63 -35.56
CA PHE A 389 5.79 2.69 -34.62
C PHE A 389 6.39 4.10 -34.45
N THR A 390 5.71 5.15 -34.92
CA THR A 390 6.26 6.52 -34.94
C THR A 390 6.32 7.18 -33.56
N LYS A 391 5.56 6.66 -32.59
CA LYS A 391 5.49 7.16 -31.20
C LYS A 391 5.78 6.03 -30.19
N PRO A 392 7.05 5.56 -30.08
CA PRO A 392 7.41 4.53 -29.12
C PRO A 392 7.44 5.10 -27.69
N VAL A 393 7.01 4.30 -26.71
CA VAL A 393 7.11 4.60 -25.27
C VAL A 393 8.26 3.85 -24.60
N ALA A 394 8.81 2.85 -25.28
CA ALA A 394 9.96 2.08 -24.82
C ALA A 394 10.90 1.74 -25.99
N PRO A 395 12.18 1.39 -25.72
CA PRO A 395 13.12 1.00 -26.76
C PRO A 395 12.63 -0.20 -27.57
N ASN A 396 12.61 -0.10 -28.91
CA ASN A 396 12.28 -1.23 -29.77
C ASN A 396 13.40 -2.29 -29.87
N THR A 397 14.55 -2.02 -29.26
CA THR A 397 15.70 -2.93 -29.24
C THR A 397 15.48 -4.12 -28.31
N THR A 398 14.69 -3.98 -27.25
CA THR A 398 14.38 -5.07 -26.29
C THR A 398 13.03 -5.73 -26.58
N LYS A 399 12.86 -6.99 -26.16
CA LYS A 399 11.60 -7.71 -26.36
C LYS A 399 10.48 -7.07 -25.56
N GLU A 400 10.81 -6.68 -24.34
CA GLU A 400 9.95 -6.03 -23.35
C GLU A 400 9.51 -4.66 -23.86
N GLY A 401 10.44 -3.87 -24.40
CA GLY A 401 10.11 -2.55 -24.96
C GLY A 401 9.26 -2.63 -26.23
N ARG A 402 9.48 -3.61 -27.10
CA ARG A 402 8.57 -3.88 -28.23
C ARG A 402 7.17 -4.25 -27.76
N GLU A 403 7.07 -5.03 -26.70
CA GLU A 403 5.80 -5.40 -26.11
C GLU A 403 5.03 -4.18 -25.58
N LEU A 404 5.70 -3.29 -24.85
CA LEU A 404 5.11 -2.03 -24.41
C LEU A 404 4.68 -1.13 -25.59
N ASN A 405 5.38 -1.17 -26.73
CA ASN A 405 5.00 -0.37 -27.89
C ASN A 405 3.75 -0.88 -28.63
N ARG A 406 3.39 -2.17 -28.51
CA ARG A 406 2.18 -2.75 -29.09
C ARG A 406 0.93 -2.47 -28.24
N ARG A 407 0.51 -1.20 -28.22
CA ARG A 407 -0.50 -0.66 -27.29
C ARG A 407 -1.59 0.17 -27.98
N VAL A 408 -2.57 0.60 -27.20
CA VAL A 408 -3.54 1.64 -27.55
C VAL A 408 -3.56 2.71 -26.46
N GLU A 409 -3.60 3.97 -26.87
CA GLU A 409 -3.78 5.14 -26.01
C GLU A 409 -5.14 5.80 -26.32
N LEU A 410 -5.69 6.53 -25.36
CA LEU A 410 -6.96 7.23 -25.44
C LEU A 410 -6.64 8.70 -25.24
N LYS A 411 -6.79 9.52 -26.28
CA LYS A 411 -6.53 10.95 -26.18
C LYS A 411 -7.84 11.72 -26.10
N PRO A 412 -8.15 12.40 -24.99
CA PRO A 412 -9.25 13.35 -24.92
C PRO A 412 -9.20 14.39 -26.04
N ILE A 413 -10.35 14.67 -26.64
CA ILE A 413 -10.53 15.69 -27.68
C ILE A 413 -11.54 16.72 -27.16
N ARG A 414 -11.16 17.99 -27.24
CA ARG A 414 -12.06 19.12 -26.94
C ARG A 414 -12.98 19.43 -28.12
#